data_AF-A0A0F3MLU4-F1
#
_entry.id   AF-A0A0F3MLU4-F1
#
_cell.length_a   1.000
_cell.length_b   1.000
_cell.length_c   1.000
_cell.angle_alpha   90.00
_cell.angle_beta   90.00
_cell.angle_gamma   90.00
#
_symmetry.space_group_name_H-M   'P 1'
#
loop_
_entity.id
_entity.type
_entity.pdbx_description
1 polymer ?
#
loop_
_entity_poly.entity_id
_entity_poly.type
_entity_poly.pdbx_seq_one_letter_code
_entity_poly.pdbx_strand_id
1 'polypeptide(L)'
;MTMQKTIDFAVKNCIYHALYPLEIGQIIVAIYPNYSLVIASMLCTTINISDPKITKSDLTKIKNNFGLDIVKLVKNYLKISFNNYLQNDLNQTRTILLEIDKDLKIEVLLVRLAYLLHYISLFNRIQITKEQSQYIIVEILEVYLPLITELGINDIQTKVHKFFLKNLLFSASERDIIDYLNTIKDAELVIYNIADKIRDNLQHAEIKAVISARIKSFCSIQQKMENKSIRLDQLNDIIALRVIIDSTHDALARCYTVLKLLHNDYEFLPEKVQDFIKVPKQNGYQSLHTIIIGPTKQKIEVQIRTSKMHEVAQSGLLHIGGIKVILLRKKVHVIQ
;
A
#
# COMPACT_ATOMS: atom_id res chain seq x y z
N MET A 1 15.91 -25.48 -19.75
CA MET A 1 17.29 -25.76 -19.29
C MET A 1 17.84 -24.71 -18.32
N THR A 2 17.02 -23.79 -17.81
CA THR A 2 17.49 -22.55 -17.19
C THR A 2 17.26 -22.48 -15.67
N MET A 3 16.21 -23.11 -15.10
CA MET A 3 15.92 -23.00 -13.66
C MET A 3 16.87 -23.80 -12.77
N GLN A 4 17.18 -25.06 -13.12
CA GLN A 4 18.17 -25.86 -12.37
C GLN A 4 19.54 -25.18 -12.36
N LYS A 5 19.96 -24.66 -13.52
CA LYS A 5 21.19 -23.87 -13.66
C LYS A 5 21.18 -22.63 -12.76
N THR A 6 20.05 -21.92 -12.67
CA THR A 6 19.89 -20.78 -11.75
C THR A 6 19.99 -21.21 -10.30
N ILE A 7 19.32 -22.30 -9.91
CA ILE A 7 19.37 -22.85 -8.55
C ILE A 7 20.82 -23.18 -8.19
N ASP A 8 21.49 -23.99 -9.01
CA ASP A 8 22.87 -24.43 -8.75
C ASP A 8 23.82 -23.23 -8.66
N PHE A 9 23.67 -22.26 -9.56
CA PHE A 9 24.46 -21.03 -9.54
C PHE A 9 24.19 -20.21 -8.28
N ALA A 10 22.92 -19.99 -7.93
CA ALA A 10 22.55 -19.11 -6.83
C ALA A 10 22.92 -19.72 -5.48
N VAL A 11 22.67 -21.02 -5.28
CA VAL A 11 23.05 -21.75 -4.07
C VAL A 11 24.57 -21.75 -3.89
N LYS A 12 25.34 -21.99 -4.96
CA LYS A 12 26.81 -22.02 -4.91
C LYS A 12 27.43 -20.64 -4.63
N ASN A 13 26.84 -19.57 -5.15
CA ASN A 13 27.41 -18.22 -5.08
C ASN A 13 26.70 -17.29 -4.07
N CYS A 14 25.78 -17.81 -3.25
CA CYS A 14 25.09 -17.00 -2.25
C CYS A 14 26.05 -16.57 -1.14
N ILE A 15 26.00 -15.29 -0.77
CA ILE A 15 26.93 -14.68 0.20
C ILE A 15 26.45 -14.87 1.64
N TYR A 16 25.15 -15.06 1.84
CA TYR A 16 24.53 -15.17 3.16
C TYR A 16 24.33 -16.63 3.57
N HIS A 17 23.20 -17.22 3.16
CA HIS A 17 22.84 -18.61 3.45
C HIS A 17 22.35 -19.29 2.18
N ALA A 18 22.81 -20.51 1.93
CA ALA A 18 22.58 -21.24 0.68
C ALA A 18 21.09 -21.40 0.30
N LEU A 19 20.19 -21.38 1.29
CA LEU A 19 18.73 -21.49 1.08
C LEU A 19 18.04 -20.15 0.77
N TYR A 20 18.64 -19.00 1.07
CA TYR A 20 17.99 -17.69 0.87
C TYR A 20 17.58 -17.42 -0.58
N PRO A 21 18.40 -17.73 -1.61
CA PRO A 21 17.96 -17.58 -2.99
C PRO A 21 16.66 -18.34 -3.25
N LEU A 22 16.57 -19.58 -2.77
CA LEU A 22 15.41 -20.45 -2.96
C LEU A 22 14.17 -19.91 -2.24
N GLU A 23 14.32 -19.48 -0.98
CA GLU A 23 13.22 -18.91 -0.19
C GLU A 23 12.68 -17.62 -0.84
N ILE A 24 13.55 -16.75 -1.37
CA ILE A 24 13.14 -15.53 -2.09
C ILE A 24 12.45 -15.87 -3.42
N GLY A 25 13.00 -16.83 -4.18
CA GLY A 25 12.39 -17.30 -5.42
C GLY A 25 10.98 -17.85 -5.20
N GLN A 26 10.77 -18.61 -4.12
CA GLN A 26 9.45 -19.12 -3.72
C GLN A 26 8.47 -17.99 -3.40
N ILE A 27 8.93 -16.92 -2.73
CA ILE A 27 8.09 -15.75 -2.46
C ILE A 27 7.66 -15.07 -3.76
N ILE A 28 8.56 -14.91 -4.74
CA ILE A 28 8.17 -14.38 -6.06
C ILE A 28 7.12 -15.25 -6.71
N VAL A 29 7.29 -16.58 -6.75
CA VAL A 29 6.28 -17.50 -7.31
C VAL A 29 4.93 -17.32 -6.61
N ALA A 30 4.93 -17.16 -5.29
CA ALA A 30 3.69 -16.98 -4.54
C ALA A 30 3.00 -15.64 -4.87
N ILE A 31 3.75 -14.52 -4.89
CA ILE A 31 3.17 -13.19 -5.06
C ILE A 31 2.89 -12.86 -6.53
N TYR A 32 3.81 -13.18 -7.44
CA TYR A 32 3.76 -12.85 -8.86
C TYR A 32 4.59 -13.84 -9.70
N PRO A 33 3.99 -14.94 -10.18
CA PRO A 33 4.70 -15.98 -10.92
C PRO A 33 5.25 -15.45 -12.25
N ASN A 34 6.53 -15.09 -12.29
CA ASN A 34 7.23 -14.66 -13.49
C ASN A 34 8.64 -15.25 -13.51
N TYR A 35 8.97 -15.92 -14.61
CA TYR A 35 10.22 -16.65 -14.75
C TYR A 35 11.48 -15.78 -14.57
N SER A 36 11.52 -14.63 -15.22
CA SER A 36 12.65 -13.69 -15.17
C SER A 36 12.82 -13.09 -13.77
N LEU A 37 11.70 -12.83 -13.07
CA LEU A 37 11.75 -12.32 -11.70
C LEU A 37 12.25 -13.36 -10.72
N VAL A 38 11.86 -14.62 -10.86
CA VAL A 38 12.37 -15.71 -10.01
C VAL A 38 13.88 -15.83 -10.18
N ILE A 39 14.37 -15.81 -11.42
CA ILE A 39 15.82 -15.84 -11.66
C ILE A 39 16.49 -14.62 -11.03
N ALA A 40 16.02 -13.41 -11.34
CA ALA A 40 16.66 -12.19 -10.86
C ALA A 40 16.68 -12.13 -9.32
N SER A 41 15.57 -12.49 -8.66
CA SER A 41 15.48 -12.46 -7.20
C SER A 41 16.45 -13.43 -6.52
N MET A 42 16.65 -14.62 -7.11
CA MET A 42 17.65 -15.59 -6.63
C MET A 42 19.08 -15.07 -6.81
N LEU A 43 19.36 -14.36 -7.89
CA LEU A 43 20.70 -13.85 -8.19
C LEU A 43 21.06 -12.60 -7.38
N CYS A 44 20.06 -11.83 -6.92
CA CYS A 44 20.31 -10.65 -6.09
C CYS A 44 21.09 -10.97 -4.79
N THR A 45 20.96 -12.18 -4.25
CA THR A 45 21.69 -12.62 -3.04
C THR A 45 23.10 -13.15 -3.33
N THR A 46 23.51 -13.22 -4.60
CA THR A 46 24.83 -13.75 -5.01
C THR A 46 25.84 -12.66 -5.31
N ILE A 47 25.43 -11.39 -5.33
CA ILE A 47 26.30 -10.29 -5.75
C ILE A 47 26.97 -9.67 -4.54
N ASN A 48 28.30 -9.65 -4.57
CA ASN A 48 29.04 -8.97 -3.53
C ASN A 48 29.13 -7.49 -3.86
N ILE A 49 28.56 -6.68 -2.97
CA ILE A 49 28.51 -5.23 -3.06
C ILE A 49 29.64 -4.51 -2.29
N SER A 50 30.55 -5.26 -1.66
CA SER A 50 31.63 -4.67 -0.84
C SER A 50 32.74 -4.01 -1.65
N ASP A 51 32.93 -4.40 -2.92
CA ASP A 51 33.95 -3.84 -3.81
C ASP A 51 33.39 -3.69 -5.25
N PRO A 52 33.44 -2.48 -5.85
CA PRO A 52 32.99 -2.23 -7.22
C PRO A 52 33.59 -3.17 -8.27
N LYS A 53 34.85 -3.61 -8.11
CA LYS A 53 35.51 -4.56 -9.03
C LYS A 53 34.88 -5.95 -8.94
N ILE A 54 34.57 -6.40 -7.72
CA ILE A 54 33.93 -7.70 -7.48
C ILE A 54 32.49 -7.64 -8.02
N THR A 55 31.74 -6.58 -7.71
CA THR A 55 30.38 -6.39 -8.24
C THR A 55 30.35 -6.43 -9.78
N LYS A 56 31.30 -5.76 -10.45
CA LYS A 56 31.40 -5.78 -11.92
C LYS A 56 31.71 -7.18 -12.45
N SER A 57 32.58 -7.93 -11.77
CA SER A 57 32.89 -9.32 -12.12
C SER A 57 31.66 -10.21 -12.00
N ASP A 58 30.91 -10.12 -10.91
CA ASP A 58 29.72 -10.93 -10.68
C ASP A 58 28.60 -10.61 -11.68
N LEU A 59 28.37 -9.33 -11.99
CA LEU A 59 27.42 -8.93 -13.04
C LEU A 59 27.84 -9.47 -14.42
N THR A 60 29.15 -9.57 -14.70
CA THR A 60 29.65 -10.16 -15.95
C THR A 60 29.40 -11.67 -16.00
N LYS A 61 29.60 -12.39 -14.89
CA LYS A 61 29.25 -13.82 -14.79
C LYS A 61 27.75 -14.03 -15.00
N ILE A 62 26.90 -13.20 -14.41
CA ILE A 62 25.44 -13.27 -14.57
C ILE A 62 25.08 -13.01 -16.04
N LYS A 63 25.67 -12.00 -16.68
CA LYS A 63 25.44 -11.68 -18.10
C LYS A 63 25.70 -12.89 -18.99
N ASN A 64 26.85 -13.53 -18.80
CA ASN A 64 27.28 -14.65 -19.63
C ASN A 64 26.40 -15.90 -19.43
N ASN A 65 25.76 -16.04 -18.26
CA ASN A 65 24.98 -17.22 -17.93
C ASN A 65 23.47 -17.07 -18.16
N PHE A 66 22.93 -15.87 -18.01
CA PHE A 66 21.48 -15.60 -17.93
C PHE A 66 21.02 -14.46 -18.85
N GLY A 67 21.94 -13.79 -19.55
CA GLY A 67 21.62 -12.78 -20.56
C GLY A 67 21.56 -11.34 -20.03
N LEU A 68 21.40 -10.41 -20.96
CA LEU A 68 21.45 -8.97 -20.70
C LEU A 68 20.28 -8.46 -19.87
N ASP A 69 19.07 -8.98 -20.09
CA ASP A 69 17.87 -8.46 -19.45
C ASP A 69 17.84 -8.75 -17.94
N ILE A 70 18.28 -9.96 -17.55
CA ILE A 70 18.46 -10.31 -16.13
C ILE A 70 19.50 -9.40 -15.47
N VAL A 71 20.62 -9.10 -16.15
CA VAL A 71 21.63 -8.19 -15.60
C VAL A 71 21.10 -6.77 -15.45
N LYS A 72 20.31 -6.26 -16.40
CA LYS A 72 19.69 -4.94 -16.29
C LYS A 72 18.76 -4.87 -15.07
N LEU A 73 17.95 -5.91 -14.86
CA LEU A 73 17.04 -6.00 -13.73
C LEU A 73 17.81 -6.05 -12.41
N VAL A 74 18.80 -6.93 -12.30
CA VAL A 74 19.62 -7.06 -11.08
C VAL A 74 20.41 -5.78 -10.80
N LYS A 75 20.98 -5.13 -11.82
CA LYS A 75 21.69 -3.86 -11.66
C LYS A 75 20.77 -2.74 -11.15
N ASN A 76 19.52 -2.67 -11.64
CA ASN A 76 18.54 -1.70 -11.14
C ASN A 76 18.09 -2.02 -9.72
N TYR A 77 17.93 -3.30 -9.36
CA TYR A 77 17.68 -3.71 -7.97
C TYR A 77 18.81 -3.24 -7.04
N LEU A 78 20.08 -3.40 -7.45
CA LEU A 78 21.21 -3.03 -6.61
C LEU A 78 21.17 -1.54 -6.21
N LYS A 79 20.75 -0.64 -7.11
CA LYS A 79 20.59 0.81 -6.83
C LYS A 79 19.72 1.09 -5.59
N ILE A 80 18.73 0.22 -5.34
CA ILE A 80 17.80 0.35 -4.20
C ILE A 80 18.37 -0.34 -2.96
N SER A 81 19.07 -1.47 -3.12
CA SER A 81 19.61 -2.22 -1.99
C SER A 81 20.81 -1.54 -1.32
N PHE A 82 21.46 -0.57 -1.98
CA PHE A 82 22.68 0.10 -1.48
C PHE A 82 22.47 0.96 -0.23
N ASN A 83 21.24 1.30 0.14
CA ASN A 83 20.99 2.04 1.36
C ASN A 83 20.64 1.11 2.52
N ASN A 84 21.62 0.98 3.41
CA ASN A 84 21.49 0.34 4.71
C ASN A 84 20.17 0.70 5.39
N TYR A 85 19.52 -0.30 6.01
CA TYR A 85 18.38 -0.18 6.94
C TYR A 85 18.63 0.74 8.16
N LEU A 86 19.73 1.48 8.18
CA LEU A 86 20.25 2.25 9.30
C LEU A 86 20.09 3.77 9.12
N GLN A 87 19.66 4.26 7.96
CA GLN A 87 19.34 5.68 7.76
C GLN A 87 17.89 5.84 7.31
N ASN A 88 17.06 6.15 8.29
CA ASN A 88 15.60 6.13 8.31
C ASN A 88 15.00 7.35 7.60
N ASP A 89 14.63 7.23 6.32
CA ASP A 89 13.63 8.11 5.73
C ASP A 89 12.87 7.42 4.59
N LEU A 90 11.56 7.22 4.79
CA LEU A 90 10.66 6.71 3.75
C LEU A 90 10.66 7.60 2.51
N ASN A 91 10.93 8.90 2.66
CA ASN A 91 11.01 9.83 1.53
C ASN A 91 12.31 9.60 0.73
N GLN A 92 13.41 9.25 1.38
CA GLN A 92 14.63 8.84 0.69
C GLN A 92 14.41 7.56 -0.11
N THR A 93 13.75 6.56 0.48
CA THR A 93 13.33 5.34 -0.25
C THR A 93 12.48 5.71 -1.46
N ARG A 94 11.45 6.54 -1.30
CA ARG A 94 10.62 7.02 -2.41
C ARG A 94 11.43 7.72 -3.51
N THR A 95 12.41 8.53 -3.12
CA THR A 95 13.27 9.29 -4.05
C THR A 95 14.10 8.34 -4.91
N ILE A 96 14.73 7.33 -4.30
CA ILE A 96 15.51 6.32 -5.04
C ILE A 96 14.62 5.51 -5.98
N LEU A 97 13.38 5.22 -5.59
CA LEU A 97 12.42 4.53 -6.45
C LEU A 97 11.99 5.36 -7.68
N LEU A 98 12.23 6.68 -7.69
CA LEU A 98 12.03 7.54 -8.87
C LEU A 98 13.18 7.42 -9.88
N GLU A 99 14.37 7.00 -9.45
CA GLU A 99 15.56 6.84 -10.29
C GLU A 99 15.60 5.51 -11.06
N ILE A 100 14.65 4.62 -10.78
CA ILE A 100 14.53 3.34 -11.49
C ILE A 100 14.01 3.60 -12.90
N ASP A 101 14.61 2.93 -13.87
CA ASP A 101 14.15 2.94 -15.26
C ASP A 101 12.66 2.57 -15.32
N LYS A 102 11.84 3.43 -15.95
CA LYS A 102 10.37 3.27 -15.97
C LYS A 102 9.94 1.88 -16.47
N ASP A 103 10.67 1.34 -17.45
CA ASP A 103 10.40 0.06 -18.10
C ASP A 103 10.74 -1.17 -17.23
N LEU A 104 11.48 -0.99 -16.14
CA LEU A 104 11.86 -2.06 -15.21
C LEU A 104 11.30 -1.84 -13.79
N LYS A 105 10.49 -0.78 -13.60
CA LYS A 105 10.08 -0.33 -12.28
C LYS A 105 9.26 -1.38 -11.54
N ILE A 106 8.31 -2.03 -12.22
CA ILE A 106 7.46 -3.06 -11.61
C ILE A 106 8.32 -4.25 -11.16
N GLU A 107 9.16 -4.74 -12.05
CA GLU A 107 10.02 -5.91 -11.84
C GLU A 107 10.95 -5.70 -10.64
N VAL A 108 11.57 -4.53 -10.58
CA VAL A 108 12.48 -4.16 -9.49
C VAL A 108 11.74 -4.03 -8.16
N LEU A 109 10.55 -3.40 -8.15
CA LEU A 109 9.71 -3.30 -6.96
C LEU A 109 9.29 -4.69 -6.44
N LEU A 110 8.93 -5.62 -7.34
CA LEU A 110 8.55 -6.98 -6.98
C LEU A 110 9.71 -7.78 -6.39
N VAL A 111 10.90 -7.69 -7.00
CA VAL A 111 12.11 -8.35 -6.48
C VAL A 111 12.47 -7.82 -5.10
N ARG A 112 12.38 -6.49 -4.89
CA ARG A 112 12.65 -5.88 -3.59
C ARG A 112 11.59 -6.23 -2.54
N LEU A 113 10.32 -6.24 -2.92
CA LEU A 113 9.25 -6.71 -2.04
C LEU A 113 9.49 -8.15 -1.58
N ALA A 114 9.85 -9.06 -2.49
CA ALA A 114 10.14 -10.45 -2.12
C ALA A 114 11.34 -10.56 -1.17
N TYR A 115 12.38 -9.75 -1.35
CA TYR A 115 13.50 -9.68 -0.41
C TYR A 115 13.07 -9.20 0.98
N LEU A 116 12.24 -8.16 1.07
CA LEU A 116 11.73 -7.66 2.36
C LEU A 116 10.82 -8.66 3.07
N LEU A 117 9.96 -9.35 2.31
CA LEU A 117 9.13 -10.44 2.84
C LEU A 117 9.99 -11.60 3.34
N HIS A 118 11.02 -11.98 2.58
CA HIS A 118 11.97 -12.98 3.02
C HIS A 118 12.63 -12.57 4.33
N TYR A 119 13.09 -11.32 4.43
CA TYR A 119 13.69 -10.79 5.65
C TYR A 119 12.71 -10.86 6.84
N ILE A 120 11.42 -10.57 6.64
CA ILE A 120 10.37 -10.79 7.66
C ILE A 120 10.28 -12.26 8.09
N SER A 121 10.35 -13.22 7.16
CA SER A 121 10.32 -14.64 7.54
C SER A 121 11.51 -15.07 8.39
N LEU A 122 12.60 -14.29 8.35
CA LEU A 122 13.78 -14.53 9.17
C LEU A 122 13.67 -13.93 10.56
N PHE A 123 12.68 -13.08 10.89
CA PHE A 123 12.59 -12.40 12.19
C PHE A 123 12.66 -13.36 13.39
N ASN A 124 12.16 -14.59 13.24
CA ASN A 124 12.20 -15.61 14.29
C ASN A 124 13.55 -16.38 14.35
N ARG A 125 14.42 -16.17 13.37
CA ARG A 125 15.71 -16.87 13.17
C ARG A 125 16.92 -15.93 13.32
N ILE A 126 16.75 -14.61 13.20
CA ILE A 126 17.82 -13.62 13.29
C ILE A 126 17.52 -12.58 14.36
N GLN A 127 18.57 -12.04 14.98
CA GLN A 127 18.44 -10.99 15.98
C GLN A 127 18.21 -9.64 15.28
N ILE A 128 17.04 -9.05 15.52
CA ILE A 128 16.68 -7.71 15.04
C ILE A 128 15.98 -6.92 16.14
N THR A 129 16.04 -5.59 16.06
CA THR A 129 15.32 -4.74 17.01
C THR A 129 13.85 -4.59 16.60
N LYS A 130 12.99 -4.23 17.55
CA LYS A 130 11.57 -3.91 17.28
C LYS A 130 11.43 -2.74 16.29
N GLU A 131 12.33 -1.76 16.36
CA GLU A 131 12.35 -0.60 15.47
C GLU A 131 12.67 -1.02 14.03
N GLN A 132 13.65 -1.91 13.85
CA GLN A 132 13.98 -2.47 12.53
C GLN A 132 12.82 -3.25 11.93
N SER A 133 12.18 -4.12 12.73
CA SER A 133 11.03 -4.91 12.26
C SER A 133 9.86 -4.00 11.86
N GLN A 134 9.54 -2.99 12.68
CA GLN A 134 8.51 -2.00 12.38
C GLN A 134 8.84 -1.21 11.11
N TYR A 135 10.09 -0.75 10.93
CA TYR A 135 10.50 -0.02 9.75
C TYR A 135 10.26 -0.82 8.47
N ILE A 136 10.68 -2.09 8.43
CA ILE A 136 10.50 -2.95 7.24
C ILE A 136 9.02 -3.16 6.91
N ILE A 137 8.19 -3.37 7.94
CA ILE A 137 6.74 -3.53 7.76
C ILE A 137 6.13 -2.24 7.20
N VAL A 138 6.49 -1.08 7.77
CA VAL A 138 6.04 0.24 7.31
C VAL A 138 6.51 0.52 5.88
N GLU A 139 7.77 0.22 5.55
CA GLU A 139 8.32 0.39 4.21
C GLU A 139 7.51 -0.42 3.17
N ILE A 140 7.22 -1.69 3.47
CA ILE A 140 6.38 -2.54 2.60
C ILE A 140 4.99 -1.91 2.41
N LEU A 141 4.34 -1.48 3.49
CA LEU A 141 2.94 -1.05 3.45
C LEU A 141 2.75 0.37 2.91
N GLU A 142 3.69 1.28 3.14
CA GLU A 142 3.57 2.71 2.80
C GLU A 142 4.36 3.12 1.56
N VAL A 143 5.26 2.26 1.07
CA VAL A 143 6.07 2.53 -0.11
C VAL A 143 5.81 1.49 -1.19
N TYR A 144 6.14 0.22 -0.97
CA TYR A 144 6.08 -0.78 -2.04
C TYR A 144 4.66 -1.15 -2.45
N LEU A 145 3.76 -1.44 -1.49
CA LEU A 145 2.38 -1.82 -1.81
C LEU A 145 1.63 -0.72 -2.58
N PRO A 146 1.67 0.56 -2.18
CA PRO A 146 1.04 1.64 -2.94
C PRO A 146 1.55 1.72 -4.38
N LEU A 147 2.88 1.71 -4.57
CA LEU A 147 3.49 1.79 -5.90
C LEU A 147 3.11 0.60 -6.79
N ILE A 148 3.06 -0.62 -6.24
CA ILE A 148 2.64 -1.82 -6.99
C ILE A 148 1.14 -1.76 -7.32
N THR A 149 0.32 -1.22 -6.42
CA THR A 149 -1.13 -1.07 -6.61
C THR A 149 -1.44 -0.06 -7.71
N GLU A 150 -0.72 1.06 -7.77
CA GLU A 150 -0.83 2.06 -8.85
C GLU A 150 -0.56 1.46 -10.24
N LEU A 151 0.26 0.40 -10.29
CA LEU A 151 0.62 -0.31 -11.51
C LEU A 151 -0.38 -1.43 -11.86
N GLY A 152 -1.49 -1.54 -11.11
CA GLY A 152 -2.64 -2.40 -11.42
C GLY A 152 -2.59 -3.82 -10.88
N ILE A 153 -1.60 -4.17 -10.03
CA ILE A 153 -1.42 -5.55 -9.53
C ILE A 153 -2.08 -5.72 -8.14
N ASN A 154 -3.41 -5.69 -8.12
CA ASN A 154 -4.20 -5.63 -6.89
C ASN A 154 -4.10 -6.88 -5.99
N ASP A 155 -3.86 -8.06 -6.57
CA ASP A 155 -3.83 -9.32 -5.81
C ASP A 155 -2.63 -9.41 -4.86
N ILE A 156 -1.55 -8.67 -5.13
CA ILE A 156 -0.33 -8.70 -4.32
C ILE A 156 -0.61 -8.23 -2.89
N GLN A 157 -1.46 -7.21 -2.70
CA GLN A 157 -1.80 -6.71 -1.38
C GLN A 157 -2.40 -7.83 -0.50
N THR A 158 -3.34 -8.60 -1.04
CA THR A 158 -3.95 -9.71 -0.32
C THR A 158 -2.93 -10.79 0.02
N LYS A 159 -2.00 -11.09 -0.90
CA LYS A 159 -0.95 -12.08 -0.68
C LYS A 159 0.08 -11.64 0.38
N VAL A 160 0.48 -10.36 0.36
CA VAL A 160 1.37 -9.77 1.36
C VAL A 160 0.72 -9.77 2.73
N HIS A 161 -0.55 -9.40 2.83
CA HIS A 161 -1.29 -9.50 4.08
C HIS A 161 -1.31 -10.94 4.62
N LYS A 162 -1.64 -11.94 3.78
CA LYS A 162 -1.58 -13.35 4.18
C LYS A 162 -0.18 -13.77 4.64
N PHE A 163 0.87 -13.26 4.00
CA PHE A 163 2.24 -13.51 4.39
C PHE A 163 2.57 -12.94 5.78
N PHE A 164 2.16 -11.71 6.08
CA PHE A 164 2.34 -11.11 7.41
C PHE A 164 1.61 -11.93 8.48
N LEU A 165 0.35 -12.31 8.23
CA LEU A 165 -0.43 -13.13 9.14
C LEU A 165 0.25 -14.46 9.49
N LYS A 166 1.00 -15.02 8.55
CA LYS A 166 1.70 -16.29 8.74
C LYS A 166 3.05 -16.14 9.46
N ASN A 167 3.78 -15.04 9.22
CA ASN A 167 5.19 -14.93 9.61
C ASN A 167 5.45 -14.00 10.80
N LEU A 168 4.52 -13.10 11.13
CA LEU A 168 4.68 -12.18 12.24
C LEU A 168 3.97 -12.71 13.49
N LEU A 169 4.60 -12.49 14.65
CA LEU A 169 3.97 -12.70 15.94
C LEU A 169 3.17 -11.44 16.29
N PHE A 170 1.85 -11.60 16.36
CA PHE A 170 0.95 -10.54 16.76
C PHE A 170 0.62 -10.65 18.24
N SER A 171 0.74 -9.54 18.95
CA SER A 171 0.12 -9.32 20.26
C SER A 171 -1.40 -9.52 20.19
N ALA A 172 -2.05 -9.70 21.33
CA ALA A 172 -3.50 -9.85 21.39
C ALA A 172 -4.22 -8.67 20.70
N SER A 173 -3.79 -7.43 20.99
CA SER A 173 -4.33 -6.22 20.36
C SER A 173 -4.13 -6.17 18.85
N GLU A 174 -3.03 -6.71 18.33
CA GLU A 174 -2.80 -6.75 16.89
C GLU A 174 -3.67 -7.83 16.22
N ARG A 175 -3.93 -8.96 16.88
CA ARG A 175 -4.89 -9.96 16.38
C ARG A 175 -6.31 -9.40 16.31
N ASP A 176 -6.73 -8.61 17.30
CA ASP A 176 -8.02 -7.94 17.27
C ASP A 176 -8.17 -7.06 16.02
N ILE A 177 -7.11 -6.32 15.63
CA ILE A 177 -7.10 -5.49 14.41
C ILE A 177 -7.28 -6.37 13.17
N ILE A 178 -6.54 -7.48 13.10
CA ILE A 178 -6.58 -8.42 11.98
C ILE A 178 -7.97 -9.03 11.82
N ASP A 179 -8.55 -9.52 12.92
CA ASP A 179 -9.87 -10.16 12.90
C ASP A 179 -10.94 -9.14 12.51
N TYR A 180 -10.87 -7.93 13.05
CA TYR A 180 -11.74 -6.84 12.63
C TYR A 180 -11.60 -6.51 11.13
N LEU A 181 -10.37 -6.38 10.61
CA LEU A 181 -10.16 -6.14 9.18
C LEU A 181 -10.68 -7.28 8.30
N ASN A 182 -10.65 -8.52 8.77
CA ASN A 182 -11.23 -9.65 8.05
C ASN A 182 -12.76 -9.59 8.04
N THR A 183 -13.41 -9.24 9.16
CA THR A 183 -14.87 -9.02 9.18
C THR A 183 -15.30 -7.87 8.26
N ILE A 184 -14.46 -6.85 8.06
CA ILE A 184 -14.72 -5.78 7.08
C ILE A 184 -14.69 -6.28 5.64
N LYS A 185 -13.86 -7.27 5.29
CA LYS A 185 -13.85 -7.83 3.93
C LYS A 185 -15.21 -8.40 3.55
N ASP A 186 -15.87 -9.05 4.51
CA ASP A 186 -17.22 -9.58 4.32
C ASP A 186 -18.26 -8.45 4.22
N ALA A 187 -17.96 -7.28 4.82
CA ALA A 187 -18.76 -6.07 4.73
C ALA A 187 -18.42 -5.16 3.52
N GLU A 188 -17.48 -5.52 2.64
CA GLU A 188 -17.15 -4.71 1.45
C GLU A 188 -18.40 -4.47 0.59
N LEU A 189 -19.25 -5.49 0.40
CA LEU A 189 -20.53 -5.37 -0.29
C LEU A 189 -21.44 -4.30 0.33
N VAL A 190 -21.47 -4.20 1.66
CA VAL A 190 -22.28 -3.19 2.35
C VAL A 190 -21.73 -1.79 2.11
N ILE A 191 -20.40 -1.64 2.13
CA ILE A 191 -19.74 -0.36 1.82
C ILE A 191 -20.03 0.05 0.37
N TYR A 192 -20.00 -0.88 -0.58
CA TYR A 192 -20.37 -0.62 -1.97
C TYR A 192 -21.84 -0.18 -2.09
N ASN A 193 -22.76 -0.84 -1.41
CA ASN A 193 -24.18 -0.48 -1.43
C ASN A 193 -24.43 0.92 -0.86
N ILE A 194 -23.73 1.30 0.21
CA ILE A 194 -23.80 2.66 0.76
C ILE A 194 -23.24 3.68 -0.24
N ALA A 195 -22.09 3.40 -0.84
CA ALA A 195 -21.49 4.28 -1.84
C ALA A 195 -22.38 4.45 -3.08
N ASP A 196 -23.06 3.39 -3.51
CA ASP A 196 -24.01 3.41 -4.62
C ASP A 196 -25.25 4.23 -4.26
N LYS A 197 -25.84 4.03 -3.07
CA LYS A 197 -26.97 4.86 -2.61
C LYS A 197 -26.60 6.34 -2.49
N ILE A 198 -25.41 6.66 -1.98
CA ILE A 198 -24.93 8.05 -1.95
C ILE A 198 -24.81 8.58 -3.38
N ARG A 199 -24.27 7.80 -4.32
CA ARG A 199 -24.14 8.22 -5.73
C ARG A 199 -25.51 8.54 -6.34
N ASP A 200 -26.50 7.69 -6.11
CA ASP A 200 -27.85 7.89 -6.62
C ASP A 200 -28.45 9.18 -6.06
N ASN A 201 -28.30 9.44 -4.75
CA ASN A 201 -28.79 10.67 -4.13
C ASN A 201 -28.09 11.92 -4.68
N LEU A 202 -26.78 11.85 -4.94
CA LEU A 202 -26.04 12.94 -5.58
C LEU A 202 -26.50 13.17 -7.02
N GLN A 203 -26.82 12.11 -7.76
CA GLN A 203 -27.35 12.22 -9.11
C GLN A 203 -28.72 12.90 -9.14
N HIS A 204 -29.63 12.54 -8.23
CA HIS A 204 -30.94 13.20 -8.10
C HIS A 204 -30.83 14.67 -7.68
N ALA A 205 -29.79 15.01 -6.91
CA ALA A 205 -29.48 16.38 -6.53
C ALA A 205 -28.65 17.15 -7.59
N GLU A 206 -28.39 16.55 -8.76
CA GLU A 206 -27.58 17.12 -9.85
C GLU A 206 -26.14 17.53 -9.42
N ILE A 207 -25.59 16.80 -8.45
CA ILE A 207 -24.23 16.98 -7.94
C ILE A 207 -23.29 15.98 -8.61
N LYS A 208 -22.42 16.47 -9.49
CA LYS A 208 -21.34 15.67 -10.07
C LYS A 208 -20.23 15.45 -9.04
N ALA A 209 -19.99 14.18 -8.70
CA ALA A 209 -18.97 13.80 -7.74
C ALA A 209 -18.40 12.40 -8.01
N VAL A 210 -17.17 12.17 -7.56
CA VAL A 210 -16.52 10.87 -7.52
C VAL A 210 -16.55 10.34 -6.08
N ILE A 211 -17.04 9.12 -5.91
CA ILE A 211 -17.04 8.43 -4.62
C ILE A 211 -16.02 7.30 -4.65
N SER A 212 -15.17 7.24 -3.63
CA SER A 212 -14.21 6.15 -3.44
C SER A 212 -14.23 5.66 -1.99
N ALA A 213 -14.14 4.35 -1.80
CA ALA A 213 -13.99 3.75 -0.47
C ALA A 213 -12.51 3.45 -0.18
N ARG A 214 -12.11 3.69 1.08
CA ARG A 214 -10.82 3.31 1.65
C ARG A 214 -11.07 2.54 2.94
N ILE A 215 -10.36 1.43 3.09
CA ILE A 215 -10.15 0.79 4.39
C ILE A 215 -8.71 1.10 4.83
N LYS A 216 -8.52 1.46 6.11
CA LYS A 216 -7.18 1.67 6.67
C LYS A 216 -6.39 0.36 6.69
N SER A 217 -5.08 0.48 6.48
CA SER A 217 -4.17 -0.65 6.66
C SER A 217 -4.00 -0.96 8.15
N PHE A 218 -3.60 -2.20 8.44
CA PHE A 218 -3.25 -2.66 9.77
C PHE A 218 -2.29 -1.69 10.49
N CYS A 219 -1.18 -1.29 9.85
CA CYS A 219 -0.22 -0.39 10.47
C CYS A 219 -0.77 1.02 10.72
N SER A 220 -1.59 1.58 9.83
CA SER A 220 -2.24 2.87 10.10
C SER A 220 -3.24 2.80 11.27
N ILE A 221 -3.85 1.63 11.50
CA ILE A 221 -4.72 1.39 12.66
C ILE A 221 -3.86 1.31 13.92
N GLN A 222 -2.84 0.44 13.93
CA GLN A 222 -1.93 0.24 15.05
C GLN A 222 -1.26 1.55 15.47
N GLN A 223 -0.62 2.27 14.54
CA GLN A 223 0.05 3.53 14.82
C GLN A 223 -0.93 4.57 15.38
N LYS A 224 -2.19 4.59 14.92
CA LYS A 224 -3.20 5.50 15.44
C LYS A 224 -3.67 5.11 16.85
N MET A 225 -3.78 3.81 17.13
CA MET A 225 -4.08 3.30 18.48
C MET A 225 -2.96 3.67 19.45
N GLU A 226 -1.70 3.51 19.04
CA GLU A 226 -0.52 3.85 19.83
C GLU A 226 -0.42 5.37 20.05
N ASN A 227 -0.44 6.18 18.99
CA ASN A 227 -0.27 7.64 19.07
C ASN A 227 -1.37 8.34 19.88
N LYS A 228 -2.58 7.78 19.89
CA LYS A 228 -3.72 8.36 20.62
C LYS A 228 -4.05 7.64 21.91
N SER A 229 -3.32 6.56 22.24
CA SER A 229 -3.60 5.68 23.36
C SER A 229 -5.08 5.22 23.40
N ILE A 230 -5.62 4.83 22.25
CA ILE A 230 -7.02 4.39 22.10
C ILE A 230 -7.12 2.92 21.67
N ARG A 231 -8.25 2.30 22.03
CA ARG A 231 -8.55 0.91 21.65
C ARG A 231 -9.18 0.83 20.25
N LEU A 232 -9.20 -0.38 19.68
CA LEU A 232 -9.72 -0.64 18.33
C LEU A 232 -11.21 -0.25 18.20
N ASP A 233 -12.03 -0.54 19.20
CA ASP A 233 -13.47 -0.22 19.25
C ASP A 233 -13.76 1.29 19.31
N GLN A 234 -12.76 2.09 19.70
CA GLN A 234 -12.83 3.55 19.73
C GLN A 234 -12.42 4.20 18.40
N LEU A 235 -11.89 3.41 17.45
CA LEU A 235 -11.56 3.90 16.13
C LEU A 235 -12.80 3.94 15.24
N ASN A 236 -13.16 5.14 14.83
CA ASN A 236 -14.34 5.38 14.00
C ASN A 236 -13.99 5.58 12.50
N ASP A 237 -12.71 5.63 12.14
CA ASP A 237 -12.22 5.94 10.80
C ASP A 237 -11.44 4.79 10.16
N ILE A 238 -11.80 3.55 10.50
CA ILE A 238 -11.22 2.35 9.87
C ILE A 238 -11.75 2.20 8.44
N ILE A 239 -13.04 2.43 8.25
CA ILE A 239 -13.69 2.53 6.95
C ILE A 239 -13.95 4.01 6.67
N ALA A 240 -13.50 4.47 5.51
CA ALA A 240 -13.73 5.83 5.06
C ALA A 240 -14.28 5.87 3.63
N LEU A 241 -15.35 6.63 3.42
CA LEU A 241 -15.82 7.04 2.10
C LEU A 241 -15.31 8.45 1.81
N ARG A 242 -14.88 8.68 0.59
CA ARG A 242 -14.50 10.00 0.10
C ARG A 242 -15.43 10.41 -1.01
N VAL A 243 -16.03 11.58 -0.87
CA VAL A 243 -16.85 12.24 -1.88
C VAL A 243 -16.08 13.44 -2.39
N ILE A 244 -15.67 13.39 -3.66
CA ILE A 244 -14.94 14.46 -4.33
C ILE A 244 -15.89 15.13 -5.30
N ILE A 245 -16.27 16.37 -5.02
CA ILE A 245 -17.20 17.15 -5.85
C ILE A 245 -16.40 17.91 -6.92
N ASP A 246 -16.91 17.93 -8.14
CA ASP A 246 -16.30 18.71 -9.23
C ASP A 246 -16.22 20.20 -8.86
N SER A 247 -15.12 20.86 -9.23
CA SER A 247 -14.87 22.26 -8.87
C SER A 247 -15.64 23.22 -9.78
N THR A 248 -16.94 23.36 -9.56
CA THR A 248 -17.81 24.43 -10.10
C THR A 248 -17.84 25.65 -9.18
N HIS A 249 -18.42 26.77 -9.64
CA HIS A 249 -18.52 28.02 -8.86
C HIS A 249 -19.22 27.83 -7.49
N ASP A 250 -20.13 26.86 -7.39
CA ASP A 250 -20.93 26.53 -6.21
C ASP A 250 -20.42 25.28 -5.45
N ALA A 251 -19.24 24.75 -5.80
CA ALA A 251 -18.73 23.48 -5.26
C ALA A 251 -18.61 23.45 -3.72
N LEU A 252 -18.28 24.59 -3.10
CA LEU A 252 -18.24 24.72 -1.64
C LEU A 252 -19.62 24.52 -1.01
N ALA A 253 -20.65 25.17 -1.55
CA ALA A 253 -22.03 25.01 -1.08
C ALA A 253 -22.49 23.56 -1.28
N ARG A 254 -22.13 22.94 -2.42
CA ARG A 254 -22.43 21.53 -2.69
C ARG A 254 -21.82 20.59 -1.65
N CYS A 255 -20.63 20.85 -1.11
CA CYS A 255 -20.07 20.05 0.00
C CYS A 255 -21.02 19.98 1.20
N TYR A 256 -21.62 21.11 1.59
CA TYR A 256 -22.59 21.16 2.68
C TYR A 256 -23.92 20.53 2.32
N THR A 257 -24.37 20.64 1.06
CA THR A 257 -25.55 19.91 0.58
C THR A 257 -25.35 18.40 0.68
N VAL A 258 -24.17 17.89 0.29
CA VAL A 258 -23.84 16.46 0.44
C VAL A 258 -23.85 16.05 1.91
N LEU A 259 -23.27 16.87 2.80
CA LEU A 259 -23.29 16.60 4.24
C LEU A 259 -24.73 16.47 4.75
N LYS A 260 -25.60 17.39 4.35
CA LYS A 260 -27.03 17.38 4.72
C LYS A 260 -27.74 16.14 4.19
N LEU A 261 -27.50 15.74 2.94
CA LEU A 261 -28.09 14.53 2.36
C LEU A 261 -27.69 13.30 3.16
N LEU A 262 -26.41 13.15 3.50
CA LEU A 262 -25.90 12.04 4.30
C LEU A 262 -26.56 11.98 5.69
N HIS A 263 -26.71 13.12 6.36
CA HIS A 263 -27.31 13.21 7.69
C HIS A 263 -28.83 12.96 7.70
N ASN A 264 -29.50 13.14 6.56
CA ASN A 264 -30.90 12.76 6.40
C ASN A 264 -31.07 11.25 6.19
N ASP A 265 -30.13 10.61 5.48
CA ASP A 265 -30.22 9.20 5.11
C ASP A 265 -29.68 8.24 6.17
N TYR A 266 -28.78 8.71 7.03
CA TYR A 266 -28.07 7.89 8.01
C TYR A 266 -27.99 8.59 9.36
N GLU A 267 -28.11 7.79 10.43
CA GLU A 267 -27.71 8.22 11.76
C GLU A 267 -26.22 8.61 11.75
N PHE A 268 -25.85 9.67 12.45
CA PHE A 268 -24.48 10.19 12.49
C PHE A 268 -24.10 10.59 13.92
N LEU A 269 -22.79 10.74 14.15
CA LEU A 269 -22.23 11.19 15.42
C LEU A 269 -21.97 12.71 15.40
N PRO A 270 -22.80 13.54 16.06
CA PRO A 270 -22.67 15.00 15.97
C PRO A 270 -21.33 15.53 16.48
N GLU A 271 -20.80 14.94 17.54
CA GLU A 271 -19.52 15.31 18.14
C GLU A 271 -18.31 14.97 17.27
N LYS A 272 -18.52 14.24 16.16
CA LYS A 272 -17.50 13.85 15.19
C LYS A 272 -17.63 14.58 13.85
N VAL A 273 -18.54 15.55 13.74
CA VAL A 273 -18.59 16.44 12.57
C VAL A 273 -17.45 17.46 12.67
N GLN A 274 -16.56 17.49 11.68
CA GLN A 274 -15.44 18.43 11.62
C GLN A 274 -15.47 19.20 10.31
N ASP A 275 -15.55 20.53 10.43
CA ASP A 275 -15.56 21.44 9.28
C ASP A 275 -14.17 22.03 9.05
N PHE A 276 -13.32 21.30 8.33
CA PHE A 276 -12.00 21.80 7.92
C PHE A 276 -12.08 22.71 6.68
N ILE A 277 -13.27 22.95 6.10
CA ILE A 277 -13.43 23.97 5.06
C ILE A 277 -13.41 25.34 5.75
N LYS A 278 -14.20 25.49 6.82
CA LYS A 278 -14.29 26.71 7.62
C LYS A 278 -13.04 26.94 8.50
N VAL A 279 -12.49 25.87 9.09
CA VAL A 279 -11.29 25.94 9.92
C VAL A 279 -10.22 24.98 9.37
N PRO A 280 -9.46 25.39 8.33
CA PRO A 280 -8.43 24.54 7.73
C PRO A 280 -7.35 24.14 8.74
N LYS A 281 -6.72 22.98 8.51
CA LYS A 281 -5.54 22.59 9.31
C LYS A 281 -4.34 23.45 8.93
N GLN A 282 -3.31 23.46 9.78
CA GLN A 282 -2.08 24.23 9.58
C GLN A 282 -1.39 23.93 8.22
N ASN A 283 -1.51 22.70 7.72
CA ASN A 283 -0.95 22.29 6.42
C ASN A 283 -1.84 22.65 5.20
N GLY A 284 -2.85 23.50 5.38
CA GLY A 284 -3.79 23.90 4.31
C GLY A 284 -4.84 22.83 3.96
N TYR A 285 -4.91 21.73 4.71
CA TYR A 285 -5.90 20.67 4.47
C TYR A 285 -7.33 21.17 4.72
N GLN A 286 -8.20 20.94 3.73
CA GLN A 286 -9.63 21.28 3.75
C GLN A 286 -10.51 20.07 3.35
N SER A 287 -11.56 19.82 4.12
CA SER A 287 -12.59 18.78 3.90
C SER A 287 -13.66 18.89 4.99
N LEU A 288 -14.91 18.50 4.71
CA LEU A 288 -15.88 18.15 5.75
C LEU A 288 -15.68 16.70 6.14
N HIS A 289 -15.66 16.41 7.43
CA HIS A 289 -15.57 15.05 7.97
C HIS A 289 -16.81 14.79 8.82
N THR A 290 -17.42 13.64 8.65
CA THR A 290 -18.52 13.17 9.49
C THR A 290 -18.44 11.67 9.66
N ILE A 291 -19.10 11.13 10.67
CA ILE A 291 -19.15 9.69 10.92
C ILE A 291 -20.61 9.28 10.91
N ILE A 292 -20.97 8.45 9.93
CA ILE A 292 -22.30 7.87 9.78
C ILE A 292 -22.30 6.42 10.30
N ILE A 293 -23.48 5.97 10.72
CA ILE A 293 -23.72 4.59 11.14
C ILE A 293 -24.42 3.87 10.00
N GLY A 294 -23.74 2.86 9.45
CA GLY A 294 -24.27 2.02 8.38
C GLY A 294 -25.35 1.05 8.86
N PRO A 295 -26.05 0.37 7.93
CA PRO A 295 -27.17 -0.51 8.23
C PRO A 295 -26.78 -1.73 9.08
N THR A 296 -25.52 -2.16 9.05
CA THR A 296 -25.00 -3.24 9.91
C THR A 296 -24.30 -2.69 11.16
N LYS A 297 -24.66 -1.46 11.58
CA LYS A 297 -24.10 -0.73 12.73
C LYS A 297 -22.60 -0.46 12.68
N GLN A 298 -21.98 -0.57 11.51
CA GLN A 298 -20.60 -0.17 11.31
C GLN A 298 -20.48 1.36 11.25
N LYS A 299 -19.43 1.90 11.86
CA LYS A 299 -19.12 3.33 11.75
C LYS A 299 -18.32 3.59 10.48
N ILE A 300 -18.73 4.57 9.69
CA ILE A 300 -18.10 4.94 8.43
C ILE A 300 -17.79 6.43 8.47
N GLU A 301 -16.51 6.77 8.37
CA GLU A 301 -16.10 8.15 8.18
C GLU A 301 -16.41 8.58 6.74
N VAL A 302 -17.06 9.72 6.53
CA VAL A 302 -17.27 10.31 5.20
C VAL A 302 -16.51 11.62 5.11
N GLN A 303 -15.64 11.72 4.10
CA GLN A 303 -14.84 12.89 3.81
C GLN A 303 -15.35 13.56 2.54
N ILE A 304 -15.89 14.77 2.66
CA ILE A 304 -16.48 15.52 1.56
C ILE A 304 -15.58 16.71 1.24
N ARG A 305 -15.18 16.85 -0.03
CA ARG A 305 -14.30 17.94 -0.46
C ARG A 305 -14.44 18.19 -1.96
N THR A 306 -13.95 19.34 -2.43
CA THR A 306 -13.89 19.64 -3.86
C THR A 306 -12.66 18.97 -4.51
N SER A 307 -12.62 18.88 -5.84
CA SER A 307 -11.44 18.41 -6.58
C SER A 307 -10.20 19.24 -6.27
N LYS A 308 -10.32 20.57 -6.18
CA LYS A 308 -9.21 21.47 -5.79
C LYS A 308 -8.70 21.20 -4.37
N MET A 309 -9.60 20.99 -3.41
CA MET A 309 -9.21 20.57 -2.04
C MET A 309 -8.56 19.19 -2.04
N HIS A 310 -9.00 18.31 -2.94
CA HIS A 310 -8.39 16.99 -3.11
C HIS A 310 -6.96 17.09 -3.62
N GLU A 311 -6.70 17.94 -4.62
CA GLU A 311 -5.35 18.21 -5.13
C GLU A 311 -4.44 18.79 -4.04
N VAL A 312 -4.88 19.78 -3.26
CA VAL A 312 -4.11 20.33 -2.13
C VAL A 312 -3.83 19.28 -1.07
N ALA A 313 -4.83 18.45 -0.74
CA ALA A 313 -4.62 17.35 0.18
C ALA A 313 -3.62 16.33 -0.36
N GLN A 314 -3.62 16.05 -1.67
CA GLN A 314 -2.67 15.15 -2.33
C GLN A 314 -1.27 15.75 -2.45
N SER A 315 -1.14 17.04 -2.73
CA SER A 315 0.16 17.72 -2.86
C SER A 315 0.80 17.95 -1.50
N GLY A 316 0.02 18.22 -0.45
CA GLY A 316 0.48 18.14 0.95
C GLY A 316 0.78 16.70 1.40
N LEU A 317 0.22 15.69 0.74
CA LEU A 317 0.52 14.25 0.91
C LEU A 317 1.73 13.78 0.08
N LEU A 318 2.42 14.64 -0.67
CA LEU A 318 3.77 14.30 -1.19
C LEU A 318 4.76 13.97 -0.07
N HIS A 319 4.36 14.13 1.20
CA HIS A 319 5.09 13.64 2.36
C HIS A 319 4.60 12.34 3.03
N ILE A 320 3.40 11.80 2.78
CA ILE A 320 2.97 10.48 3.32
C ILE A 320 1.92 9.84 2.39
N GLY A 321 2.36 9.01 1.43
CA GLY A 321 1.48 8.19 0.58
C GLY A 321 0.69 7.14 1.38
N GLY A 322 -0.35 6.49 0.90
CA GLY A 322 -1.00 6.42 -0.40
C GLY A 322 -2.14 5.42 -0.17
N ILE A 323 -3.35 5.85 -0.50
CA ILE A 323 -4.62 5.27 -0.08
C ILE A 323 -5.10 4.33 -1.18
N LYS A 324 -5.62 3.14 -0.84
CA LYS A 324 -6.44 2.34 -1.79
C LYS A 324 -7.54 3.26 -2.34
N VAL A 325 -7.37 3.77 -3.56
CA VAL A 325 -8.43 4.47 -4.29
C VAL A 325 -9.15 3.40 -5.09
N ILE A 326 -10.22 2.86 -4.54
CA ILE A 326 -11.17 2.10 -5.35
C ILE A 326 -11.92 3.13 -6.18
N LEU A 327 -11.47 3.36 -7.40
CA LEU A 327 -12.25 4.07 -8.41
C LEU A 327 -13.43 3.15 -8.77
N LEU A 328 -14.63 3.52 -8.31
CA LEU A 328 -15.87 2.84 -8.67
C LEU A 328 -16.21 3.15 -10.13
N ARG A 329 -15.51 2.51 -11.07
CA ARG A 329 -15.94 2.44 -12.48
C ARG A 329 -16.60 1.08 -12.68
N LYS A 330 -17.94 1.02 -12.65
CA LYS A 330 -18.65 -0.08 -13.33
C LYS A 330 -18.31 0.03 -14.82
N LYS A 331 -17.94 -1.09 -15.43
CA LYS A 331 -17.93 -1.23 -16.89
C LYS A 331 -19.27 -0.71 -17.40
N VAL A 332 -19.23 0.38 -18.18
CA VAL A 332 -20.35 0.75 -19.06
C VAL A 332 -20.49 -0.43 -20.01
N HIS A 333 -21.48 -1.30 -19.77
CA HIS A 333 -22.02 -2.09 -20.87
C HIS A 333 -22.73 -1.08 -21.76
N VAL A 334 -22.11 -0.78 -22.90
CA VAL A 334 -22.82 -0.23 -24.04
C VAL A 334 -23.78 -1.34 -24.47
N ILE A 335 -25.02 -1.23 -24.02
CA ILE A 335 -26.13 -1.93 -24.67
C ILE A 335 -26.51 -1.01 -25.83
N GLN A 336 -26.33 -1.53 -27.04
CA GLN A 336 -26.84 -0.92 -28.27
C GLN A 336 -28.36 -0.83 -28.24
#